data_AF-A0A6N9QYM7-F1
#
_entry.id   AF-A0A6N9QYM7-F1
#
_cell.length_a   1.000
_cell.length_b   1.000
_cell.length_c   1.000
_cell.angle_alpha   90.00
_cell.angle_beta   90.00
_cell.angle_gamma   90.00
#
_symmetry.space_group_name_H-M   'P 1'
#
loop_
_entity.id
_entity.type
_entity.pdbx_description
1 polymer ?
#
loop_
_entity_poly.entity_id
_entity_poly.type
_entity_poly.pdbx_seq_one_letter_code
_entity_poly.pdbx_strand_id
1 'polypeptide(L)'
;MLARIPDTRATLDIDLLANSSDLEEAEKDLARLAAVDLGDHFRFVHDRSRRIAAGEAQEYTDGLRVTFIVYIGPQRQADLSVDLVTGTRAVEPIETIIPANRLDLPRLHSSPYRLYPIAHQLADKVCAVMMTYNGVPSTREKDLVDLAVATTSAELRIEAHTFGEALHPERRRRRIQPFEHFTVPPTWGPQYAPMARKLPALENYRDVEQAVELMHLFIDPILTMNASGQWSPHERRWI
;
A
#
# COMPACT_ATOMS: atom_id res chain seq x y z
N MET A 1 1.24 4.14 1.77
CA MET A 1 2.11 4.22 2.96
C MET A 1 2.83 5.56 3.09
N LEU A 2 3.56 6.02 2.07
CA LEU A 2 4.34 7.28 2.10
C LEU A 2 3.56 8.54 2.51
N ALA A 3 2.29 8.65 2.12
CA ALA A 3 1.44 9.77 2.55
C ALA A 3 1.18 9.80 4.07
N ARG A 4 1.34 8.67 4.77
CA ARG A 4 1.09 8.54 6.21
C ARG A 4 2.37 8.61 7.02
N ILE A 5 3.44 7.98 6.52
CA ILE A 5 4.73 7.86 7.22
C ILE A 5 5.82 8.45 6.32
N PRO A 6 6.50 9.53 6.73
CA PRO A 6 7.49 10.21 5.91
C PRO A 6 8.72 9.32 5.63
N ASP A 7 9.16 8.53 6.61
CA ASP A 7 10.36 7.69 6.52
C ASP A 7 10.06 6.29 5.97
N THR A 8 9.40 6.23 4.81
CA THR A 8 9.18 4.97 4.08
C THR A 8 10.08 4.88 2.86
N ARG A 9 10.22 3.68 2.29
CA ARG A 9 10.94 3.50 1.03
C ARG A 9 10.27 4.33 -0.07
N ALA A 10 11.07 4.80 -1.03
CA ALA A 10 10.53 5.43 -2.24
C ALA A 10 9.61 4.47 -3.00
N THR A 11 8.57 5.03 -3.61
CA THR A 11 7.66 4.34 -4.53
C THR A 11 7.49 5.20 -5.78
N LEU A 12 7.40 4.55 -6.94
CA LEU A 12 7.13 5.20 -8.22
C LEU A 12 5.71 4.89 -8.73
N ASP A 13 5.00 4.03 -8.01
CA ASP A 13 3.64 3.60 -8.34
C ASP A 13 2.64 4.34 -7.46
N ILE A 14 1.51 4.72 -8.06
CA ILE A 14 0.33 5.25 -7.38
C ILE A 14 -0.82 4.25 -7.58
N ASP A 15 -1.38 3.74 -6.50
CA ASP A 15 -2.56 2.87 -6.55
C ASP A 15 -3.83 3.69 -6.28
N LEU A 16 -4.81 3.67 -7.18
CA LEU A 16 -6.08 4.38 -7.07
C LEU A 16 -7.27 3.42 -7.23
N LEU A 17 -8.22 3.53 -6.30
CA LEU A 17 -9.56 2.96 -6.46
C LEU A 17 -10.50 4.04 -6.99
N ALA A 18 -11.04 3.81 -8.18
CA ALA A 18 -12.04 4.71 -8.75
C ALA A 18 -13.40 4.52 -8.08
N ASN A 19 -14.14 5.63 -7.93
CA ASN A 19 -15.55 5.62 -7.58
C ASN A 19 -16.43 5.50 -8.84
N SER A 20 -16.06 4.59 -9.74
CA SER A 20 -16.87 4.17 -10.88
C SER A 20 -16.75 2.65 -11.02
N SER A 21 -17.79 2.02 -11.56
CA SER A 21 -17.75 0.61 -11.96
C SER A 21 -17.25 0.42 -13.40
N ASP A 22 -17.07 1.50 -14.16
CA ASP A 22 -16.55 1.48 -15.52
C ASP A 22 -15.10 1.95 -15.53
N LEU A 23 -14.21 1.04 -15.93
CA LEU A 23 -12.77 1.26 -15.94
C LEU A 23 -12.33 2.22 -17.05
N GLU A 24 -13.02 2.24 -18.19
CA GLU A 24 -12.72 3.17 -19.28
C GLU A 24 -13.19 4.60 -18.93
N GLU A 25 -14.34 4.71 -18.26
CA GLU A 25 -14.81 5.99 -17.72
C GLU A 25 -13.84 6.52 -16.67
N ALA A 26 -13.41 5.66 -15.73
CA ALA A 26 -12.45 6.02 -14.70
C ALA A 26 -11.10 6.47 -15.29
N GLU A 27 -10.61 5.81 -16.34
CA GLU A 27 -9.39 6.21 -17.04
C GLU A 27 -9.53 7.60 -17.68
N LYS A 28 -10.64 7.83 -18.41
CA LYS A 28 -10.91 9.13 -19.05
C LYS A 28 -10.99 10.24 -18.03
N ASP A 29 -11.64 9.98 -16.89
CA ASP A 29 -11.75 10.98 -15.82
C ASP A 29 -10.39 11.27 -15.18
N LEU A 30 -9.58 10.24 -14.93
CA LEU A 30 -8.21 10.40 -14.42
C LEU A 30 -7.35 11.21 -15.40
N ALA A 31 -7.39 10.91 -16.70
CA ALA A 31 -6.63 11.64 -17.71
C ALA A 31 -7.08 13.11 -17.81
N ARG A 32 -8.40 13.36 -17.74
CA ARG A 32 -8.98 14.71 -17.73
C ARG A 32 -8.54 15.50 -16.50
N LEU A 33 -8.57 14.90 -15.32
CA LEU A 33 -8.16 15.53 -14.06
C LEU A 33 -6.65 15.80 -14.01
N ALA A 34 -5.83 14.87 -14.48
CA ALA A 34 -4.37 15.01 -14.53
C ALA A 34 -3.91 16.10 -15.54
N ALA A 35 -4.73 16.42 -16.54
CA ALA A 35 -4.44 17.46 -17.53
C ALA A 35 -4.71 18.90 -17.02
N VAL A 36 -5.28 19.06 -15.83
CA VAL A 36 -5.52 20.38 -15.23
C VAL A 36 -4.19 21.04 -14.89
N ASP A 37 -3.95 22.22 -15.46
CA ASP A 37 -2.80 23.05 -15.11
C ASP A 37 -3.02 23.73 -13.76
N LEU A 38 -2.19 23.38 -12.78
CA LEU A 38 -2.22 23.97 -11.44
C LEU A 38 -1.35 25.22 -11.34
N GLY A 39 -0.66 25.65 -12.41
CA GLY A 39 0.23 26.80 -12.39
C GLY A 39 1.54 26.56 -11.60
N ASP A 40 1.88 25.30 -11.35
CA ASP A 40 3.02 24.86 -10.53
C ASP A 40 4.22 24.34 -11.36
N HIS A 41 4.15 24.53 -12.69
CA HIS A 41 5.10 24.04 -13.70
C HIS A 41 5.09 22.54 -13.97
N PHE A 42 4.31 21.75 -13.23
CA PHE A 42 4.16 20.32 -13.53
C PHE A 42 3.12 20.11 -14.62
N ARG A 43 3.40 19.19 -15.53
CA ARG A 43 2.43 18.74 -16.54
C ARG A 43 2.49 17.23 -16.69
N PHE A 44 1.33 16.61 -16.57
CA PHE A 44 1.15 15.17 -16.72
C PHE A 44 0.43 14.89 -18.03
N VAL A 45 1.11 14.22 -18.95
CA VAL A 45 0.55 13.87 -20.26
C VAL A 45 0.23 12.39 -20.27
N HIS A 46 -1.04 12.02 -20.46
CA HIS A 46 -1.42 10.62 -20.64
C HIS A 46 -0.70 10.06 -21.87
N ASP A 47 -0.02 8.92 -21.69
CA ASP A 47 0.77 8.26 -22.75
C ASP A 47 0.09 6.98 -23.22
N ARG A 48 -0.23 6.08 -22.27
CA ARG A 48 -0.80 4.77 -22.57
C ARG A 48 -1.49 4.17 -21.36
N SER A 49 -2.38 3.23 -21.63
CA SER A 49 -2.98 2.37 -20.61
C SER A 49 -2.92 0.91 -21.02
N ARG A 50 -2.70 0.03 -20.04
CA ARG A 50 -2.66 -1.41 -20.23
C ARG A 50 -3.52 -2.08 -19.18
N ARG A 51 -4.30 -3.10 -19.56
CA ARG A 51 -4.99 -3.95 -18.60
C ARG A 51 -3.95 -4.60 -17.68
N ILE A 52 -4.20 -4.52 -16.37
CA ILE A 52 -3.44 -5.28 -15.38
C ILE A 52 -3.89 -6.74 -15.58
N ALA A 53 -3.00 -7.60 -16.06
CA ALA A 53 -3.35 -8.99 -16.32
C ALA A 53 -3.77 -9.68 -15.03
N ALA A 54 -4.79 -10.54 -15.10
CA ALA A 54 -5.37 -11.29 -13.98
C ALA A 54 -4.41 -12.27 -13.26
N GLY A 55 -3.11 -12.22 -13.56
CA GLY A 55 -2.08 -13.12 -13.03
C GLY A 55 -1.13 -12.54 -11.97
N GLU A 56 -1.19 -11.24 -11.65
CA GLU A 56 -0.20 -10.61 -10.73
C GLU A 56 -0.80 -9.77 -9.59
N ALA A 57 -2.08 -9.42 -9.67
CA ALA A 57 -2.77 -8.67 -8.64
C ALA A 57 -4.25 -9.01 -8.71
N GLN A 58 -4.72 -9.79 -7.73
CA GLN A 58 -6.14 -9.90 -7.38
C GLN A 58 -7.06 -10.32 -8.56
N GLU A 59 -7.33 -11.62 -8.72
CA GLU A 59 -8.27 -12.19 -9.71
C GLU A 59 -9.70 -11.58 -9.73
N TYR A 60 -10.01 -10.67 -8.81
CA TYR A 60 -11.33 -10.12 -8.54
C TYR A 60 -11.46 -8.60 -8.78
N THR A 61 -10.46 -7.95 -9.39
CA THR A 61 -10.52 -6.52 -9.76
C THR A 61 -10.07 -6.29 -11.19
N ASP A 62 -10.94 -5.69 -11.99
CA ASP A 62 -10.57 -5.14 -13.28
C ASP A 62 -9.74 -3.86 -13.06
N GLY A 63 -8.52 -3.85 -13.60
CA GLY A 63 -7.57 -2.75 -13.41
C GLY A 63 -6.84 -2.34 -14.70
N LEU A 64 -6.44 -1.07 -14.75
CA LEU A 64 -5.58 -0.48 -15.75
C LEU A 64 -4.32 0.06 -15.09
N ARG A 65 -3.17 -0.24 -15.67
CA ARG A 65 -1.95 0.54 -15.45
C ARG A 65 -1.95 1.69 -16.46
N VAL A 66 -2.20 2.89 -15.97
CA VAL A 66 -2.20 4.16 -16.73
C VAL A 66 -0.82 4.80 -16.57
N THR A 67 -0.15 5.12 -17.67
CA THR A 67 1.15 5.78 -17.67
C THR A 67 1.02 7.24 -18.10
N PHE A 68 1.61 8.14 -17.31
CA PHE A 68 1.74 9.55 -17.63
C PHE A 68 3.22 9.92 -17.84
N ILE A 69 3.50 10.76 -18.82
CA ILE A 69 4.79 11.43 -18.94
C ILE A 69 4.77 12.71 -18.12
N VAL A 70 5.73 12.86 -17.22
CA VAL A 70 5.87 14.02 -16.34
C VAL A 70 6.83 15.04 -16.97
N TYR A 71 6.37 16.27 -17.08
CA TYR A 71 7.19 17.43 -17.46
C TYR A 71 7.30 18.41 -16.29
N ILE A 72 8.45 19.04 -16.15
CA ILE A 72 8.65 20.23 -15.31
C ILE A 72 9.11 21.34 -16.24
N GLY A 73 8.25 22.34 -16.44
CA GLY A 73 8.41 23.31 -17.51
C GLY A 73 8.50 22.61 -18.89
N PRO A 74 9.48 22.94 -19.74
CA PRO A 74 9.63 22.30 -21.05
C PRO A 74 10.33 20.94 -21.00
N GLN A 75 10.91 20.54 -19.88
CA GLN A 75 11.76 19.34 -19.79
C GLN A 75 10.95 18.12 -19.36
N ARG A 76 11.08 17.01 -20.11
CA ARG A 76 10.57 15.70 -19.70
C ARG A 76 11.43 15.16 -18.56
N GLN A 77 10.81 14.70 -17.48
CA GLN A 77 11.49 14.23 -16.27
C GLN A 77 11.40 12.71 -16.11
N ALA A 78 10.19 12.14 -16.11
CA ALA A 78 9.98 10.73 -15.79
C ALA A 78 8.67 10.20 -16.39
N ASP A 79 8.49 8.89 -16.32
CA ASP A 79 7.19 8.24 -16.48
C ASP A 79 6.62 7.95 -15.09
N LEU A 80 5.34 8.24 -14.90
CA LEU A 80 4.57 7.96 -13.69
C LEU A 80 3.54 6.87 -14.02
N SER A 81 3.54 5.79 -13.24
CA SER A 81 2.57 4.71 -13.39
C SER A 81 1.50 4.79 -12.31
N VAL A 82 0.25 4.70 -12.73
CA VAL A 82 -0.92 4.70 -11.86
C VAL A 82 -1.69 3.39 -12.08
N ASP A 83 -1.77 2.57 -11.05
CA ASP A 83 -2.61 1.37 -11.03
C ASP A 83 -4.03 1.78 -10.62
N LEU A 84 -4.89 1.89 -11.61
CA LEU A 84 -6.29 2.29 -11.49
C LEU A 84 -7.16 1.04 -11.46
N VAL A 85 -7.85 0.82 -10.35
CA VAL A 85 -8.80 -0.30 -10.20
C VAL A 85 -10.22 0.21 -10.02
N THR A 86 -11.17 -0.57 -10.55
CA THR A 86 -12.60 -0.41 -10.29
C THR A 86 -13.11 -1.61 -9.50
N GLY A 87 -14.05 -1.42 -8.57
CA GLY A 87 -14.49 -2.52 -7.73
C GLY A 87 -15.57 -2.16 -6.70
N THR A 88 -16.36 -3.16 -6.33
CA THR A 88 -17.55 -3.05 -5.47
C THR A 88 -17.25 -2.44 -4.10
N ARG A 89 -17.81 -1.25 -3.89
CA ARG A 89 -17.82 -0.38 -2.71
C ARG A 89 -16.43 0.04 -2.22
N ALA A 90 -16.21 1.36 -2.29
CA ALA A 90 -15.30 2.02 -1.37
C ALA A 90 -15.55 1.45 0.04
N VAL A 91 -14.53 0.79 0.58
CA VAL A 91 -14.57 0.39 1.98
C VAL A 91 -14.59 1.69 2.77
N GLU A 92 -15.75 1.96 3.36
CA GLU A 92 -15.89 3.05 4.31
C GLU A 92 -15.39 2.58 5.68
N PRO A 93 -14.82 3.51 6.47
CA PRO A 93 -14.67 4.93 6.17
C PRO A 93 -13.48 5.22 5.24
N ILE A 94 -13.59 6.18 4.32
CA ILE A 94 -12.40 6.73 3.64
C ILE A 94 -11.73 7.73 4.60
N GLU A 95 -10.42 7.63 4.78
CA GLU A 95 -9.68 8.59 5.59
C GLU A 95 -9.22 9.77 4.72
N THR A 96 -9.33 10.99 5.24
CA THR A 96 -8.79 12.18 4.57
C THR A 96 -7.70 12.77 5.43
N ILE A 97 -6.48 12.81 4.90
CA ILE A 97 -5.30 13.29 5.65
C ILE A 97 -4.55 14.35 4.87
N ILE A 98 -3.82 15.20 5.60
CA ILE A 98 -2.75 16.00 5.01
C ILE A 98 -1.53 15.06 4.89
N PRO A 99 -0.98 14.83 3.68
CA PRO A 99 0.10 13.87 3.51
C PRO A 99 1.37 14.33 4.24
N ALA A 100 1.98 13.43 5.01
CA ALA A 100 3.19 13.71 5.80
C ALA A 100 4.41 14.04 4.93
N ASN A 101 4.46 13.52 3.71
CA ASN A 101 5.51 13.77 2.73
C ASN A 101 5.23 15.00 1.84
N ARG A 102 4.26 15.85 2.20
CA ARG A 102 3.96 17.10 1.48
C ARG A 102 5.19 18.00 1.47
N LEU A 103 5.55 18.49 0.29
CA LEU A 103 6.51 19.58 0.14
C LEU A 103 5.79 20.92 0.36
N ASP A 104 6.25 21.70 1.33
CA ASP A 104 5.75 23.05 1.58
C ASP A 104 6.53 24.05 0.73
N LEU A 105 6.09 24.24 -0.52
CA LEU A 105 6.71 25.14 -1.49
C LEU A 105 5.71 26.20 -1.96
N PRO A 106 6.09 27.50 -2.05
CA PRO A 106 5.15 28.61 -2.30
C PRO A 106 4.28 28.55 -3.55
N ARG A 107 4.62 27.69 -4.52
CA ARG A 107 3.89 27.53 -5.79
C ARG A 107 3.42 26.11 -6.05
N LEU A 108 3.67 25.18 -5.14
CA LEU A 108 3.24 23.79 -5.31
C LEU A 108 1.88 23.63 -4.65
N HIS A 109 0.85 23.45 -5.46
CA HIS A 109 -0.49 23.18 -4.95
C HIS A 109 -0.53 21.79 -4.31
N SER A 110 -1.01 21.69 -3.08
CA SER A 110 -1.21 20.40 -2.41
C SER A 110 -2.61 20.31 -1.83
N SER A 111 -3.23 19.15 -2.00
CA SER A 111 -4.55 18.84 -1.46
C SER A 111 -4.45 17.74 -0.39
N PRO A 112 -5.39 17.67 0.56
CA PRO A 112 -5.55 16.48 1.39
C PRO A 112 -5.79 15.25 0.53
N TYR A 113 -5.25 14.10 0.92
CA TYR A 113 -5.43 12.83 0.22
C TYR A 113 -6.57 12.04 0.84
N ARG A 114 -7.43 11.50 -0.02
CA ARG A 114 -8.42 10.47 0.34
C ARG A 114 -7.72 9.12 0.26
N LEU A 115 -7.48 8.51 1.40
CA LEU A 115 -6.75 7.26 1.53
C LEU A 115 -7.68 6.14 1.98
N TYR A 116 -7.37 4.95 1.46
CA TYR A 116 -7.91 3.72 1.99
C TYR A 116 -7.52 3.57 3.48
N PRO A 117 -8.41 3.05 4.35
CA PRO A 117 -8.10 2.84 5.76
C PRO A 117 -6.79 2.10 5.98
N ILE A 118 -6.05 2.49 7.01
CA ILE A 118 -4.78 1.82 7.30
C ILE A 118 -4.97 0.31 7.54
N ALA A 119 -6.05 -0.08 8.24
CA ALA A 119 -6.40 -1.47 8.48
C ALA A 119 -6.51 -2.29 7.18
N HIS A 120 -7.16 -1.73 6.15
CA HIS A 120 -7.30 -2.42 4.88
C HIS A 120 -6.02 -2.41 4.05
N GLN A 121 -5.23 -1.33 4.08
CA GLN A 121 -3.90 -1.33 3.45
C GLN A 121 -2.99 -2.41 4.04
N LEU A 122 -3.03 -2.61 5.36
CA LEU A 122 -2.27 -3.66 6.03
C LEU A 122 -2.82 -5.05 5.68
N ALA A 123 -4.15 -5.23 5.70
CA ALA A 123 -4.78 -6.48 5.30
C ALA A 123 -4.39 -6.92 3.89
N ASP A 124 -4.36 -5.98 2.95
CA ASP A 124 -3.95 -6.23 1.57
C ASP A 124 -2.51 -6.73 1.48
N LYS A 125 -1.60 -6.12 2.26
CA LYS A 125 -0.18 -6.50 2.31
C LYS A 125 0.04 -7.84 2.97
N VAL A 126 -0.62 -8.10 4.11
CA VAL A 126 -0.57 -9.40 4.78
C VAL A 126 -1.04 -10.49 3.81
N CYS A 127 -2.19 -10.31 3.16
CA CYS A 127 -2.67 -11.27 2.18
C CYS A 127 -1.73 -11.40 0.98
N ALA A 128 -1.09 -10.32 0.52
CA ALA A 128 -0.15 -10.36 -0.59
C ALA A 128 1.13 -11.15 -0.28
N VAL A 129 1.62 -11.05 0.96
CA VAL A 129 2.76 -11.82 1.47
C VAL A 129 2.39 -13.31 1.58
N MET A 130 1.21 -13.62 2.13
CA MET A 130 0.77 -15.01 2.38
C MET A 130 0.25 -15.75 1.14
N MET A 131 0.15 -15.08 -0.01
CA MET A 131 -0.46 -15.65 -1.22
C MET A 131 0.53 -16.50 -2.03
N THR A 132 0.02 -17.57 -2.61
CA THR A 132 0.70 -18.37 -3.63
C THR A 132 0.07 -18.07 -4.99
N TYR A 133 0.87 -17.65 -5.95
CA TYR A 133 0.42 -17.29 -7.30
C TYR A 133 0.80 -18.40 -8.27
N ASN A 134 -0.19 -19.09 -8.84
CA ASN A 134 0.03 -20.19 -9.79
C ASN A 134 1.01 -21.28 -9.28
N GLY A 135 0.93 -21.60 -7.98
CA GLY A 135 1.82 -22.57 -7.32
C GLY A 135 3.18 -22.00 -6.88
N VAL A 136 3.48 -20.74 -7.20
CA VAL A 136 4.72 -20.06 -6.81
C VAL A 136 4.47 -19.20 -5.56
N PRO A 137 5.29 -19.32 -4.50
CA PRO A 137 5.20 -18.45 -3.34
C PRO A 137 5.36 -16.96 -3.69
N SER A 138 4.81 -16.08 -2.86
CA SER A 138 4.90 -14.63 -3.06
C SER A 138 6.35 -14.13 -3.22
N THR A 139 6.55 -13.17 -4.12
CA THR A 139 7.81 -12.44 -4.31
C THR A 139 7.76 -11.04 -3.67
N ARG A 140 6.70 -10.74 -2.90
CA ARG A 140 6.42 -9.41 -2.35
C ARG A 140 7.21 -9.08 -1.08
N GLU A 141 8.52 -9.30 -1.09
CA GLU A 141 9.43 -8.95 0.02
C GLU A 141 9.30 -7.48 0.46
N LYS A 142 9.03 -6.56 -0.50
CA LYS A 142 8.80 -5.14 -0.22
C LYS A 142 7.57 -4.88 0.66
N ASP A 143 6.57 -5.76 0.63
CA ASP A 143 5.38 -5.61 1.48
C ASP A 143 5.70 -5.95 2.94
N LEU A 144 6.66 -6.84 3.21
CA LEU A 144 7.17 -7.05 4.57
C LEU A 144 7.88 -5.81 5.12
N VAL A 145 8.65 -5.10 4.28
CA VAL A 145 9.25 -3.81 4.67
C VAL A 145 8.16 -2.81 5.03
N ASP A 146 7.13 -2.68 4.19
CA ASP A 146 6.03 -1.74 4.43
C ASP A 146 5.22 -2.10 5.68
N LEU A 147 5.00 -3.39 5.95
CA LEU A 147 4.35 -3.88 7.18
C LEU A 147 5.19 -3.59 8.42
N ALA A 148 6.51 -3.87 8.37
CA ALA A 148 7.41 -3.60 9.48
C ALA A 148 7.45 -2.09 9.81
N VAL A 149 7.56 -1.22 8.79
CA VAL A 149 7.54 0.24 8.98
C VAL A 149 6.22 0.72 9.57
N ALA A 150 5.09 0.19 9.09
CA ALA A 150 3.79 0.55 9.65
C ALA A 150 3.65 0.12 11.12
N THR A 151 4.18 -1.05 11.46
CA THR A 151 4.11 -1.63 12.81
C THR A 151 5.02 -0.91 13.80
N THR A 152 6.13 -0.32 13.35
CA THR A 152 7.03 0.48 14.20
C THR A 152 6.65 1.96 14.30
N SER A 153 5.67 2.42 13.51
CA SER A 153 5.29 3.83 13.46
C SER A 153 4.36 4.24 14.62
N ALA A 154 4.79 5.25 15.39
CA ALA A 154 3.95 5.87 16.42
C ALA A 154 2.82 6.76 15.86
N GLU A 155 2.90 7.13 14.58
CA GLU A 155 1.92 7.99 13.90
C GLU A 155 0.65 7.22 13.50
N LEU A 156 0.75 5.89 13.39
CA LEU A 156 -0.38 5.06 13.00
C LEU A 156 -1.17 4.59 14.21
N ARG A 157 -2.48 4.80 14.15
CA ARG A 157 -3.44 4.21 15.09
C ARG A 157 -4.07 2.99 14.44
N ILE A 158 -3.75 1.81 14.97
CA ILE A 158 -4.24 0.53 14.44
C ILE A 158 -5.01 -0.15 15.56
N GLU A 159 -6.31 -0.30 15.36
CA GLU A 159 -7.23 -0.96 16.30
C GLU A 159 -7.41 -2.43 15.90
N ALA A 160 -7.32 -3.34 16.88
CA ALA A 160 -7.36 -4.79 16.64
C ALA A 160 -8.64 -5.22 15.92
N HIS A 161 -9.79 -4.72 16.39
CA HIS A 161 -11.09 -5.01 15.79
C HIS A 161 -11.15 -4.61 14.31
N THR A 162 -10.79 -3.36 13.99
CA THR A 162 -10.85 -2.85 12.62
C THR A 162 -9.86 -3.58 11.71
N PHE A 163 -8.68 -3.94 12.22
CA PHE A 163 -7.72 -4.72 11.45
C PHE A 163 -8.21 -6.15 11.19
N GLY A 164 -8.80 -6.81 12.19
CA GLY A 164 -9.44 -8.11 12.02
C GLY A 164 -10.59 -8.10 11.00
N GLU A 165 -11.48 -7.11 11.08
CA GLU A 165 -12.59 -6.90 10.14
C GLU A 165 -12.11 -6.61 8.71
N ALA A 166 -10.91 -6.06 8.53
CA ALA A 166 -10.31 -5.87 7.22
C ALA A 166 -9.63 -7.15 6.70
N LEU A 167 -8.87 -7.84 7.56
CA LEU A 167 -8.01 -8.96 7.19
C LEU A 167 -8.80 -10.22 6.82
N HIS A 168 -9.82 -10.58 7.59
CA HIS A 168 -10.57 -11.83 7.36
C HIS A 168 -11.37 -11.83 6.04
N PRO A 169 -12.13 -10.77 5.70
CA PRO A 169 -12.80 -10.68 4.41
C PRO A 169 -11.83 -10.64 3.24
N GLU A 170 -10.72 -9.91 3.36
CA GLU A 170 -9.72 -9.83 2.29
C GLU A 170 -9.07 -11.21 2.04
N ARG A 171 -8.68 -11.93 3.10
CA ARG A 171 -8.18 -13.31 2.98
C ARG A 171 -9.18 -14.21 2.25
N ARG A 172 -10.47 -14.13 2.62
CA ARG A 172 -11.54 -14.89 1.97
C ARG A 172 -11.71 -14.51 0.51
N ARG A 173 -11.67 -13.21 0.19
CA ARG A 173 -11.76 -12.68 -1.18
C ARG A 173 -10.64 -13.20 -2.07
N ARG A 174 -9.41 -13.28 -1.53
CA ARG A 174 -8.23 -13.86 -2.19
C ARG A 174 -8.21 -15.39 -2.21
N ARG A 175 -9.21 -16.05 -1.61
CA ARG A 175 -9.30 -17.52 -1.47
C ARG A 175 -8.06 -18.15 -0.81
N ILE A 176 -7.39 -17.40 0.05
CA ILE A 176 -6.26 -17.92 0.83
C ILE A 176 -6.82 -18.83 1.93
N GLN A 177 -6.26 -20.03 2.07
CA GLN A 177 -6.67 -20.95 3.15
C GLN A 177 -6.49 -20.28 4.53
N PRO A 178 -7.28 -20.64 5.55
CA PRO A 178 -7.04 -20.13 6.90
C PRO A 178 -5.62 -20.45 7.36
N PHE A 179 -4.98 -19.49 8.03
CA PHE A 179 -3.66 -19.64 8.65
C PHE A 179 -3.69 -18.93 10.00
N GLU A 180 -3.00 -19.51 10.98
CA GLU A 180 -2.90 -18.97 12.34
C GLU A 180 -1.59 -18.21 12.57
N HIS A 181 -0.61 -18.43 11.68
CA HIS A 181 0.72 -17.85 11.77
C HIS A 181 1.09 -17.13 10.47
N PHE A 182 1.71 -15.96 10.62
CA PHE A 182 2.36 -15.27 9.54
C PHE A 182 3.64 -16.01 9.11
N THR A 183 3.79 -16.24 7.80
CA THR A 183 4.95 -16.95 7.25
C THR A 183 5.43 -16.28 5.97
N VAL A 184 6.73 -16.29 5.75
CA VAL A 184 7.35 -15.83 4.50
C VAL A 184 8.14 -16.97 3.85
N PRO A 185 8.31 -16.96 2.52
CA PRO A 185 9.19 -17.92 1.85
C PRO A 185 10.62 -17.87 2.39
N PRO A 186 11.30 -19.03 2.56
CA PRO A 186 12.65 -19.10 3.12
C PRO A 186 13.72 -18.46 2.22
N THR A 187 13.37 -18.13 0.97
CA THR A 187 14.25 -17.44 0.02
C THR A 187 14.26 -15.93 0.19
N TRP A 188 13.39 -15.37 1.04
CA TRP A 188 13.31 -13.93 1.30
C TRP A 188 14.51 -13.43 2.12
N GLY A 189 14.77 -12.13 2.07
CA GLY A 189 15.92 -11.51 2.74
C GLY A 189 16.81 -10.70 1.80
N PRO A 190 17.18 -11.22 0.61
CA PRO A 190 18.03 -10.49 -0.34
C PRO A 190 17.48 -9.14 -0.77
N GLN A 191 16.16 -8.96 -0.89
CA GLN A 191 15.54 -7.67 -1.22
C GLN A 191 15.16 -6.88 0.04
N TYR A 192 14.75 -7.57 1.11
CA TYR A 192 14.37 -6.95 2.38
C TYR A 192 15.53 -6.15 3.01
N ALA A 193 16.68 -6.79 3.26
CA ALA A 193 17.74 -6.18 4.07
C ALA A 193 18.34 -4.88 3.48
N PRO A 194 18.58 -4.76 2.15
CA PRO A 194 19.03 -3.50 1.56
C PRO A 194 18.01 -2.36 1.67
N MET A 195 16.71 -2.66 1.66
CA MET A 195 15.65 -1.66 1.88
C MET A 195 15.59 -1.26 3.35
N ALA A 196 15.54 -2.23 4.26
CA ALA A 196 15.42 -2.00 5.70
C ALA A 196 16.57 -1.16 6.26
N ARG A 197 17.81 -1.41 5.82
CA ARG A 197 18.99 -0.64 6.26
C ARG A 197 18.94 0.85 5.95
N LYS A 198 18.13 1.27 4.98
CA LYS A 198 17.97 2.68 4.59
C LYS A 198 16.90 3.40 5.40
N LEU A 199 16.14 2.67 6.21
CA LEU A 199 14.97 3.18 6.92
C LEU A 199 15.27 3.24 8.43
N PRO A 200 15.36 4.43 9.03
CA PRO A 200 15.58 4.58 10.48
C PRO A 200 14.55 3.81 11.32
N ALA A 201 13.29 3.78 10.89
CA ALA A 201 12.21 3.06 11.55
C ALA A 201 12.43 1.54 11.69
N LEU A 202 13.40 0.98 10.94
CA LEU A 202 13.75 -0.45 10.95
C LEU A 202 15.16 -0.69 11.50
N GLU A 203 15.71 0.22 12.29
CA GLU A 203 17.06 0.07 12.85
C GLU A 203 17.26 -1.25 13.62
N ASN A 204 16.20 -1.75 14.28
CA ASN A 204 16.17 -2.99 15.07
C ASN A 204 15.57 -4.19 14.30
N TYR A 205 15.25 -4.02 13.01
CA TYR A 205 14.58 -5.03 12.17
C TYR A 205 15.22 -5.08 10.78
N ARG A 206 16.55 -5.21 10.72
CA ARG A 206 17.34 -5.08 9.48
C ARG A 206 17.45 -6.38 8.70
N ASP A 207 17.19 -7.51 9.33
CA ASP A 207 17.08 -8.83 8.70
C ASP A 207 15.63 -9.32 8.66
N VAL A 208 15.39 -10.31 7.81
CA VAL A 208 14.03 -10.80 7.53
C VAL A 208 13.46 -11.55 8.72
N GLU A 209 14.30 -12.24 9.49
CA GLU A 209 13.94 -13.00 10.68
C GLU A 209 13.39 -12.07 11.76
N GLN A 210 14.08 -10.98 12.09
CA GLN A 210 13.61 -9.95 13.02
C GLN A 210 12.26 -9.35 12.59
N ALA A 211 12.10 -9.10 11.29
CA ALA A 211 10.85 -8.56 10.76
C ALA A 211 9.69 -9.55 10.90
N VAL A 212 9.95 -10.84 10.67
CA VAL A 212 8.97 -11.91 10.84
C VAL A 212 8.59 -12.07 12.31
N GLU A 213 9.55 -12.02 13.24
CA GLU A 213 9.26 -12.04 14.69
C GLU A 213 8.34 -10.87 15.09
N LEU A 214 8.59 -9.67 14.57
CA LEU A 214 7.70 -8.53 14.77
C LEU A 214 6.30 -8.79 14.20
N MET A 215 6.21 -9.40 13.01
CA MET A 215 4.93 -9.77 12.40
C MET A 215 4.18 -10.84 13.20
N HIS A 216 4.86 -11.78 13.87
CA HIS A 216 4.20 -12.73 14.76
C HIS A 216 3.52 -12.04 15.94
N LEU A 217 4.18 -11.04 16.55
CA LEU A 217 3.58 -10.25 17.64
C LEU A 217 2.37 -9.41 17.16
N PHE A 218 2.43 -8.92 15.93
CA PHE A 218 1.43 -8.01 15.37
C PHE A 218 0.23 -8.74 14.75
N ILE A 219 0.47 -9.75 13.90
CA ILE A 219 -0.53 -10.37 13.02
C ILE A 219 -1.16 -11.62 13.65
N ASP A 220 -0.39 -12.51 14.27
CA ASP A 220 -0.91 -13.80 14.78
C ASP A 220 -2.03 -13.62 15.82
N PRO A 221 -1.98 -12.64 16.75
CA PRO A 221 -3.09 -12.34 17.65
C PRO A 221 -4.37 -11.90 16.92
N ILE A 222 -4.26 -11.25 15.76
CA ILE A 222 -5.41 -10.85 14.94
C ILE A 222 -6.01 -12.07 14.24
N LEU A 223 -5.17 -12.96 13.71
CA LEU A 223 -5.60 -14.20 13.04
C LEU A 223 -6.31 -15.17 13.99
N THR A 224 -5.82 -15.25 15.23
CA THR A 224 -6.37 -16.13 16.27
C THR A 224 -7.48 -15.49 17.10
N MET A 225 -7.90 -14.25 16.75
CA MET A 225 -8.93 -13.46 17.46
C MET A 225 -8.61 -13.21 18.95
N ASN A 226 -7.32 -13.16 19.30
CA ASN A 226 -6.83 -12.92 20.66
C ASN A 226 -6.33 -11.49 20.89
N ALA A 227 -6.29 -10.65 19.86
CA ALA A 227 -5.95 -9.23 19.98
C ALA A 227 -7.15 -8.40 20.43
N SER A 228 -6.90 -7.40 21.27
CA SER A 228 -7.88 -6.38 21.68
C SER A 228 -7.21 -5.02 21.84
N GLY A 229 -7.97 -3.95 21.71
CA GLY A 229 -7.45 -2.58 21.87
C GLY A 229 -6.59 -2.15 20.70
N GLN A 230 -5.59 -1.31 20.98
CA GLN A 230 -4.74 -0.66 19.98
C GLN A 230 -3.34 -1.28 19.97
N TRP A 231 -2.73 -1.39 18.79
CA TRP A 231 -1.32 -1.75 18.70
C TRP A 231 -0.46 -0.66 19.33
N SER A 232 0.45 -1.05 20.23
CA SER A 232 1.49 -0.18 20.78
C SER A 232 2.84 -0.53 20.14
N PRO A 233 3.38 0.32 19.24
CA PRO A 233 4.70 0.12 18.64
C PRO A 233 5.84 0.03 19.66
N HIS A 234 5.74 0.79 20.76
CA HIS A 234 6.75 0.81 21.83
C HIS A 234 6.74 -0.51 22.63
N GLU A 235 5.56 -0.95 23.04
CA GLU A 235 5.40 -2.16 23.86
C GLU A 235 5.44 -3.45 23.03
N ARG A 236 5.29 -3.32 21.69
CA ARG A 236 5.22 -4.42 20.72
C ARG A 236 4.12 -5.44 21.06
N ARG A 237 2.95 -4.93 21.46
CA ARG A 237 1.76 -5.71 21.79
C ARG A 237 0.50 -4.87 21.62
N TRP A 238 -0.63 -5.57 21.53
CA TRP A 238 -1.97 -5.01 21.58
C TRP A 238 -2.33 -4.67 23.05
N ILE A 239 -2.81 -3.44 23.31
CA ILE A 239 -3.16 -2.92 24.65
C ILE A 239 -4.48 -2.15 24.66
#